data_AF-A0ABD0R6P4-F1
#
_entry.id   AF-A0ABD0R6P4-F1
#
_cell.length_a   1.000
_cell.length_b   1.000
_cell.length_c   1.000
_cell.angle_alpha   90.00
_cell.angle_beta   90.00
_cell.angle_gamma   90.00
#
_symmetry.space_group_name_H-M   'P 1'
#
loop_
_entity.id
_entity.type
_entity.pdbx_description
1 polymer ?
#
loop_
_entity_poly.entity_id
_entity_poly.type
_entity_poly.pdbx_seq_one_letter_code
_entity_poly.pdbx_strand_id
1 'polypeptide(L)' 'DSLSYHQNRPFSTYDNDNDIAVTNCALSYKGAFWYKNCHRVNLMGKYGDSSHSK' A
#
# COMPACT_ATOMS: atom_id res chain seq x y z
N ASP A 1 5.89 -3.09 15.57
CA ASP A 1 6.41 -2.23 14.51
C ASP A 1 5.61 -2.49 13.24
N SER A 2 4.97 -1.48 12.65
CA SER A 2 4.04 -1.66 11.52
C SER A 2 4.70 -1.47 10.15
N LEU A 3 5.88 -0.84 10.12
CA LEU A 3 6.66 -0.58 8.90
C LEU A 3 7.52 -1.78 8.50
N SER A 4 7.89 -2.63 9.47
CA SER A 4 8.60 -3.89 9.22
C SER A 4 7.80 -4.90 8.38
N TYR A 5 6.47 -4.76 8.26
CA TYR A 5 5.68 -5.55 7.30
C TYR A 5 6.01 -5.22 5.84
N HIS A 6 6.48 -3.98 5.59
CA HIS A 6 6.78 -3.44 4.28
C HIS A 6 8.28 -3.47 3.96
N GLN A 7 9.13 -3.90 4.90
CA GLN A 7 10.56 -4.03 4.68
C GLN A 7 10.87 -5.02 3.55
N ASN A 8 11.87 -4.68 2.73
CA ASN A 8 12.32 -5.43 1.56
C ASN A 8 11.20 -5.71 0.55
N ARG A 9 10.18 -4.84 0.48
CA ARG A 9 9.19 -4.90 -0.59
C ARG A 9 9.53 -3.91 -1.68
N PRO A 10 9.25 -4.24 -2.95
CA PRO A 10 9.34 -3.29 -4.03
C PRO A 10 8.27 -2.21 -3.86
N PHE A 11 8.53 -1.04 -4.43
CA PHE A 11 7.59 0.07 -4.40
C PHE A 11 6.54 -0.13 -5.48
N SER A 12 5.26 0.00 -5.10
CA SER A 12 4.13 -0.22 -6.01
C SER A 12 3.30 1.06 -6.17
N THR A 13 2.94 1.34 -7.41
CA THR A 13 2.17 2.52 -7.84
C THR A 13 0.99 2.11 -8.73
N TYR A 14 0.12 3.05 -9.05
CA TYR A 14 -1.08 2.77 -9.86
C TYR A 14 -0.74 2.28 -11.28
N ASP A 15 0.41 2.72 -11.80
CA ASP A 15 0.95 2.41 -13.12
C ASP A 15 1.96 1.26 -13.10
N ASN A 16 2.51 0.93 -11.94
CA ASN A 16 3.54 -0.09 -11.78
C ASN A 16 3.25 -0.99 -10.58
N ASP A 17 2.56 -2.09 -10.85
CA ASP A 17 2.18 -3.06 -9.84
C ASP A 17 3.33 -4.02 -9.54
N ASN A 18 3.96 -3.85 -8.39
CA ASN A 18 4.99 -4.74 -7.86
C ASN A 18 4.56 -5.39 -6.55
N ASP A 19 3.26 -5.30 -6.20
CA ASP A 19 2.78 -5.89 -4.96
C ASP A 19 2.51 -7.39 -5.13
N ILE A 20 2.30 -8.10 -4.02
CA ILE A 20 2.05 -9.55 -4.01
C ILE A 20 0.54 -9.85 -4.06
N ALA A 21 -0.32 -8.82 -4.01
CA ALA A 21 -1.75 -9.01 -4.00
C ALA A 21 -2.25 -9.41 -5.40
N VAL A 22 -3.44 -10.01 -5.44
CA VAL A 22 -4.12 -10.34 -6.70
C VAL A 22 -4.66 -9.07 -7.39
N THR A 23 -4.77 -7.98 -6.63
CA THR A 23 -5.33 -6.71 -7.07
C THR A 23 -4.32 -5.60 -6.79
N ASN A 24 -4.16 -4.66 -7.73
CA ASN A 24 -3.27 -3.52 -7.56
C ASN A 24 -3.71 -2.65 -6.37
N CYS A 25 -2.98 -2.75 -5.27
CA CYS A 25 -3.32 -2.08 -4.02
C CYS A 25 -3.12 -0.57 -4.12
N ALA A 26 -2.19 -0.11 -4.96
CA ALA A 26 -1.98 1.31 -5.20
C ALA A 26 -3.21 1.98 -5.85
N LEU A 27 -3.91 1.25 -6.73
CA LEU A 27 -5.18 1.69 -7.32
C LEU A 27 -6.32 1.71 -6.31
N SER A 28 -6.48 0.64 -5.53
CA SER A 28 -7.57 0.53 -4.55
C SER A 28 -7.46 1.57 -3.44
N TYR A 29 -6.24 1.79 -2.93
CA TYR A 29 -6.01 2.67 -1.79
C TYR A 29 -5.47 4.05 -2.17
N LYS A 30 -5.43 4.34 -3.49
CA LYS A 30 -5.08 5.64 -4.06
C LYS A 30 -3.82 6.23 -3.42
N GLY A 31 -2.77 5.43 -3.38
CA GLY A 31 -1.51 5.78 -2.74
C GLY A 31 -0.36 4.96 -3.32
N ALA A 32 0.86 5.37 -3.02
CA ALA A 32 2.07 4.73 -3.52
C ALA A 32 2.93 4.28 -2.35
N PHE A 33 3.18 2.97 -2.23
CA PHE A 33 3.91 2.44 -1.08
C PHE A 33 4.57 1.09 -1.36
N TRP A 34 5.38 0.63 -0.42
CA TRP A 34 5.99 -0.69 -0.43
C TRP A 34 4.97 -1.77 -0.04
N TYR A 35 3.95 -1.94 -0.88
CA TYR A 35 2.83 -2.84 -0.64
C TYR A 35 3.28 -4.31 -0.67
N LYS A 36 2.70 -5.13 0.23
CA LYS A 36 2.88 -6.60 0.24
C LYS A 36 1.57 -7.24 -0.17
N ASN A 37 0.66 -7.44 0.78
CA ASN A 37 -0.74 -7.72 0.50
C ASN A 37 -1.51 -6.44 0.85
N CYS A 38 -1.35 -5.44 -0.02
CA CYS A 38 -1.69 -4.04 0.24
C CYS A 38 -0.88 -3.47 1.41
N HIS A 39 -1.51 -2.95 2.45
CA HIS A 39 -0.80 -2.24 3.51
C HIS A 39 -1.31 -2.56 4.90
N ARG A 40 -0.41 -2.45 5.88
CA ARG A 40 -0.77 -2.19 7.28
C ARG A 40 -0.73 -0.71 7.66
N VAL A 41 -0.01 0.08 6.88
CA VAL A 41 0.13 1.53 7.02
C VAL A 41 0.21 2.12 5.62
N ASN A 42 -0.57 3.17 5.38
CA ASN A 42 -0.61 3.88 4.10
C ASN A 42 -0.39 5.38 4.35
N LEU A 43 0.86 5.76 4.59
CA LEU A 43 1.25 7.15 4.84
C LEU A 43 1.17 8.01 3.57
N MET A 44 1.30 7.37 2.40
CA MET A 44 1.26 7.99 1.07
C MET A 44 -0.12 7.84 0.42
N GLY A 45 -1.13 7.49 1.21
CA GLY A 45 -2.51 7.40 0.78
C GLY A 45 -3.18 8.76 0.73
N LYS A 46 -4.44 8.76 0.30
CA LYS A 46 -5.26 9.97 0.27
C LYS A 46 -5.37 10.59 1.68
N TYR A 47 -5.02 11.88 1.79
CA TYR A 47 -5.13 12.63 3.04
C TYR A 47 -6.59 12.68 3.54
N GLY A 48 -6.80 12.37 4.83
CA GLY A 48 -8.12 12.34 5.45
C GLY A 48 -8.94 11.06 5.20
N ASP A 49 -8.36 10.04 4.56
CA ASP A 49 -8.99 8.74 4.42
C ASP A 49 -8.81 7.91 5.71
N SER A 50 -9.89 7.75 6.49
CA SER A 50 -9.92 6.89 7.68
C SER A 50 -10.37 5.45 7.37
N SER A 51 -10.58 5.13 6.09
CA SER A 51 -11.08 3.83 5.60
C SER A 51 -10.09 2.68 5.81
N HIS A 52 -8.90 2.97 6.34
CA HIS A 52 -7.81 2.02 6.58
C HIS A 52 -7.83 1.38 7.97
N SER A 53 -8.80 1.70 8.82
CA SER A 53 -8.96 1.10 10.15
C SER A 53 -10.38 0.58 10.33
N LYS A 54 -10.64 -0.60 9.78
CA LYS A 54 -11.69 -1.50 10.27
C LYS A 54 -11.18 -2.92 10.26
#